data_AF-A0A4R7CC19-F1
#
_entry.id   AF-A0A4R7CC19-F1
#
_cell.length_a   1.000
_cell.length_b   1.000
_cell.length_c   1.000
_cell.angle_alpha   90.00
_cell.angle_beta   90.00
_cell.angle_gamma   90.00
#
_symmetry.space_group_name_H-M   'P 1'
#
loop_
_entity.id
_entity.type
_entity.pdbx_description
1 polymer ?
#
loop_
_entity_poly.entity_id
_entity_poly.type
_entity_poly.pdbx_seq_one_letter_code
_entity_poly.pdbx_strand_id
1 'polypeptide(L)'
;MRWGEGLVRLTVGPLGGQGQPYGDDVVAQVRELVEETRLGQKEIAAIVGVSHMTVSRWARSGGWRRPPGSARPLDELSDTPRAIIRQGARTLPWRLLVKAETLLASDAADLAAMEQALALVLEARDAHAAGIGPKRRRLGNAGCHLPNESGRLRGQRRPRRGRSRFGSVDRRGVAGWLTT
;
A
#
# COMPACT_ATOMS: atom_id res chain seq x y z
N MET A 1 -30.01 7.61 20.95
CA MET A 1 -30.34 6.87 19.72
C MET A 1 -29.59 5.55 19.76
N ARG A 2 -30.35 4.46 19.86
CA ARG A 2 -29.92 3.13 20.31
C ARG A 2 -29.56 2.31 19.07
N TRP A 3 -28.26 2.22 18.73
CA TRP A 3 -27.77 1.31 17.68
C TRP A 3 -27.42 -0.01 18.33
N GLY A 4 -28.43 -0.82 18.57
CA GLY A 4 -28.31 -2.14 19.16
C GLY A 4 -29.60 -2.89 18.91
N GLU A 5 -29.61 -3.68 17.84
CA GLU A 5 -30.39 -4.90 17.60
C GLU A 5 -30.58 -5.07 16.08
N GLY A 6 -30.05 -6.17 15.54
CA GLY A 6 -30.03 -6.45 14.11
C GLY A 6 -28.64 -6.61 13.50
N LEU A 7 -27.61 -6.97 14.29
CA LEU A 7 -26.42 -7.61 13.71
C LEU A 7 -26.87 -8.98 13.19
N VAL A 8 -27.37 -8.97 11.96
CA VAL A 8 -27.65 -10.17 11.17
C VAL A 8 -26.36 -10.97 11.14
N ARG A 9 -26.34 -12.08 11.90
CA ARG A 9 -25.33 -13.12 11.74
C ARG A 9 -25.49 -13.67 10.32
N LEU A 10 -24.55 -13.35 9.44
CA LEU A 10 -24.28 -14.14 8.24
C LEU A 10 -22.82 -14.59 8.30
N THR A 11 -22.68 -15.78 8.87
CA THR A 11 -21.50 -16.62 8.79
C THR A 11 -21.44 -17.29 7.42
N VAL A 12 -20.61 -16.78 6.52
CA VAL A 12 -19.67 -17.58 5.71
C VAL A 12 -18.45 -16.67 5.47
N GLY A 13 -17.29 -17.05 6.02
CA GLY A 13 -16.04 -16.31 5.75
C GLY A 13 -15.70 -16.34 4.25
N PRO A 14 -15.00 -15.33 3.70
CA PRO A 14 -14.81 -15.22 2.26
C PRO A 14 -14.02 -16.40 1.70
N LEU A 15 -14.63 -17.19 0.81
CA LEU A 15 -13.97 -18.14 -0.11
C LEU A 15 -13.31 -17.39 -1.30
N GLY A 16 -12.78 -16.19 -1.05
CA GLY A 16 -12.29 -15.29 -2.09
C GLY A 16 -11.06 -14.51 -1.63
N GLY A 17 -9.95 -14.75 -2.33
CA GLY A 17 -8.65 -14.14 -2.10
C GLY A 17 -7.52 -15.11 -2.46
N GLN A 18 -6.68 -14.72 -3.43
CA GLN A 18 -5.74 -15.56 -4.22
C GLN A 18 -6.34 -16.21 -5.48
N GLY A 19 -6.88 -15.41 -6.40
CA GLY A 19 -7.26 -15.85 -7.74
C GLY A 19 -8.69 -16.37 -7.91
N GLN A 20 -9.41 -16.63 -6.81
CA GLN A 20 -10.83 -16.96 -6.86
C GLN A 20 -11.73 -15.71 -6.84
N PRO A 21 -12.79 -15.66 -7.68
CA PRO A 21 -13.81 -14.63 -7.59
C PRO A 21 -14.59 -14.74 -6.27
N TYR A 22 -15.03 -13.59 -5.75
CA TYR A 22 -15.94 -13.55 -4.61
C TYR A 22 -17.36 -13.93 -5.07
N GLY A 23 -18.15 -14.50 -4.18
CA GLY A 23 -19.57 -14.77 -4.44
C GLY A 23 -20.38 -13.48 -4.61
N ASP A 24 -21.45 -13.56 -5.39
CA ASP A 24 -22.34 -12.43 -5.68
C ASP A 24 -23.04 -11.91 -4.41
N ASP A 25 -23.25 -12.79 -3.43
CA ASP A 25 -23.75 -12.47 -2.09
C ASP A 25 -22.83 -11.49 -1.35
N VAL A 26 -21.51 -11.72 -1.41
CA VAL A 26 -20.51 -10.84 -0.80
C VAL A 26 -20.51 -9.48 -1.51
N VAL A 27 -20.63 -9.47 -2.84
CA VAL A 27 -20.68 -8.22 -3.62
C VAL A 27 -21.93 -7.41 -3.27
N ALA A 28 -23.09 -8.08 -3.18
CA ALA A 28 -24.36 -7.45 -2.80
C ALA A 28 -24.30 -6.87 -1.39
N GLN A 29 -23.74 -7.60 -0.42
CA GLN A 29 -23.57 -7.13 0.95
C GLN A 29 -22.65 -5.90 1.03
N VAL A 30 -21.55 -5.89 0.28
CA VAL A 30 -20.68 -4.71 0.22
C VAL A 30 -21.41 -3.52 -0.40
N ARG A 31 -22.22 -3.75 -1.44
CA ARG A 31 -22.99 -2.68 -2.09
C ARG A 31 -23.97 -2.02 -1.12
N GLU A 32 -24.77 -2.81 -0.41
CA GLU A 32 -25.70 -2.32 0.61
C GLU A 32 -24.97 -1.45 1.64
N LEU A 33 -23.85 -1.95 2.18
CA LEU A 33 -23.05 -1.20 3.15
C LEU A 33 -22.47 0.10 2.55
N VAL A 34 -22.11 0.14 1.28
CA VAL A 34 -21.56 1.33 0.61
C VAL A 34 -22.64 2.38 0.35
N GLU A 35 -23.84 1.96 -0.05
CA GLU A 35 -24.94 2.87 -0.44
C GLU A 35 -25.75 3.35 0.77
N GLU A 36 -25.87 2.55 1.83
CA GLU A 36 -26.74 2.85 2.97
C GLU A 36 -26.00 3.38 4.19
N THR A 37 -24.70 3.08 4.35
CA THR A 37 -23.95 3.45 5.56
C THR A 37 -22.94 4.57 5.32
N ARG A 38 -22.56 5.27 6.39
CA ARG A 38 -21.47 6.25 6.38
C ARG A 38 -20.09 5.65 6.65
N LEU A 39 -20.00 4.32 6.76
CA LEU A 39 -18.76 3.61 7.10
C LEU A 39 -17.69 3.82 6.03
N GLY A 40 -16.45 3.95 6.45
CA GLY A 40 -15.29 3.96 5.56
C GLY A 40 -15.10 2.60 4.89
N GLN A 41 -14.47 2.59 3.71
CA GLN A 41 -14.20 1.33 2.96
C GLN A 41 -13.37 0.32 3.78
N LYS A 42 -12.53 0.79 4.71
CA LYS A 42 -11.76 -0.06 5.63
C LYS A 42 -12.66 -0.76 6.66
N GLU A 43 -13.68 -0.08 7.14
CA GLU A 43 -14.61 -0.61 8.14
C GLU A 43 -15.54 -1.63 7.46
N ILE A 44 -16.07 -1.30 6.28
CA ILE A 44 -16.86 -2.22 5.45
C ILE A 44 -16.05 -3.49 5.14
N ALA A 45 -14.79 -3.32 4.74
CA ALA A 45 -13.87 -4.41 4.51
C ALA A 45 -13.66 -5.31 5.75
N ALA A 46 -13.52 -4.71 6.94
CA ALA A 46 -13.37 -5.45 8.18
C ALA A 46 -14.65 -6.21 8.57
N ILE A 47 -15.83 -5.65 8.28
CA ILE A 47 -17.14 -6.28 8.53
C ILE A 47 -17.35 -7.48 7.61
N VAL A 48 -17.07 -7.33 6.32
CA VAL A 48 -17.35 -8.36 5.30
C VAL A 48 -16.19 -9.35 5.12
N GLY A 49 -14.99 -9.02 5.62
CA GLY A 49 -13.80 -9.85 5.50
C GLY A 49 -13.05 -9.73 4.16
N VAL A 50 -13.38 -8.73 3.33
CA VAL A 50 -12.71 -8.48 2.05
C VAL A 50 -11.58 -7.46 2.17
N SER A 51 -10.69 -7.39 1.19
CA SER A 51 -9.72 -6.29 1.14
C SER A 51 -10.40 -4.96 0.83
N HIS A 52 -10.03 -3.89 1.55
CA HIS A 52 -10.53 -2.54 1.26
C HIS A 52 -10.24 -2.08 -0.20
N MET A 53 -9.20 -2.61 -0.83
CA MET A 53 -8.91 -2.36 -2.26
C MET A 53 -9.94 -3.02 -3.18
N THR A 54 -10.44 -4.19 -2.80
CA THR A 54 -11.53 -4.88 -3.52
C THR A 54 -12.82 -4.07 -3.43
N VAL A 55 -13.18 -3.60 -2.23
CA VAL A 55 -14.34 -2.71 -2.02
C VAL A 55 -14.23 -1.45 -2.88
N SER A 56 -13.05 -0.80 -2.88
CA SER A 56 -12.80 0.39 -3.70
C SER A 56 -12.95 0.11 -5.20
N ARG A 57 -12.46 -1.05 -5.67
CA ARG A 57 -12.57 -1.47 -7.06
C ARG A 57 -14.03 -1.70 -7.45
N TRP A 58 -14.79 -2.45 -6.66
CA TRP A 58 -16.21 -2.71 -6.92
C TRP A 58 -17.06 -1.45 -6.91
N ALA A 59 -16.85 -0.56 -5.95
CA ALA A 59 -17.56 0.72 -5.91
C ALA A 59 -17.27 1.55 -7.18
N ARG A 60 -16.01 1.57 -7.65
CA ARG A 60 -15.63 2.28 -8.88
C ARG A 60 -16.23 1.63 -10.13
N SER A 61 -16.12 0.31 -10.29
CA SER A 61 -16.60 -0.40 -11.48
C SER A 61 -18.13 -0.49 -11.54
N GLY A 62 -18.78 -0.62 -10.38
CA GLY A 62 -20.23 -0.70 -10.25
C GLY A 62 -20.92 0.67 -10.18
N GLY A 63 -20.16 1.77 -10.16
CA GLY A 63 -20.72 3.12 -10.07
C GLY A 63 -21.52 3.38 -8.79
N TRP A 64 -21.21 2.66 -7.71
CA TRP A 64 -21.95 2.74 -6.45
C TRP A 64 -21.75 4.11 -5.81
N ARG A 65 -22.86 4.74 -5.40
CA ARG A 65 -22.85 6.10 -4.83
C ARG A 65 -22.95 6.02 -3.32
N ARG A 66 -22.03 6.71 -2.64
CA ARG A 66 -22.06 6.83 -1.19
C ARG A 66 -23.06 7.89 -0.73
N PRO A 67 -23.69 7.71 0.44
CA PRO A 67 -24.58 8.71 1.01
C PRO A 67 -23.80 9.98 1.39
N PRO A 68 -24.46 11.16 1.35
CA PRO A 68 -23.83 12.43 1.68
C PRO A 68 -23.35 12.45 3.13
N GLY A 69 -22.13 12.96 3.35
CA GLY A 69 -21.49 13.01 4.67
C GLY A 69 -20.70 11.76 5.06
N SER A 70 -20.54 10.79 4.16
CA SER A 70 -19.59 9.68 4.35
C SER A 70 -18.13 10.14 4.18
N ALA A 71 -17.19 9.42 4.79
CA ALA A 71 -15.76 9.70 4.67
C ALA A 71 -15.33 9.63 3.19
N ARG A 72 -14.98 10.78 2.60
CA ARG A 72 -14.58 10.88 1.20
C ARG A 72 -13.12 10.44 0.99
N PRO A 73 -12.79 9.84 -0.16
CA PRO A 73 -11.41 9.62 -0.56
C PRO A 73 -10.60 10.93 -0.51
N LEU A 74 -9.30 10.83 -0.21
CA LEU A 74 -8.40 11.99 -0.14
C LEU A 74 -8.35 12.79 -1.46
N ASP A 75 -8.57 12.12 -2.60
CA ASP A 75 -8.61 12.78 -3.91
C ASP A 75 -9.87 13.64 -4.12
N GLU A 76 -10.97 13.37 -3.40
CA GLU A 76 -12.16 14.24 -3.35
C GLU A 76 -12.06 15.32 -2.26
N LEU A 77 -11.03 15.24 -1.41
CA LEU A 77 -10.64 16.25 -0.42
C LEU A 77 -9.57 17.20 -1.02
N SER A 78 -9.69 17.49 -2.32
CA SER A 78 -8.80 18.37 -3.08
C SER A 78 -8.61 19.74 -2.41
N ASP A 79 -9.55 20.15 -1.57
CA ASP A 79 -9.56 21.47 -0.93
C ASP A 79 -8.73 21.52 0.36
N THR A 80 -8.21 20.37 0.83
CA THR A 80 -7.33 20.37 1.99
C THR A 80 -5.92 20.84 1.59
N PRO A 81 -5.26 21.73 2.37
CA PRO A 81 -3.91 22.21 2.04
C PRO A 81 -2.90 21.07 1.78
N ARG A 82 -3.03 19.95 2.51
CA ARG A 82 -2.18 18.77 2.32
C ARG A 82 -2.44 18.04 0.99
N ALA A 83 -3.69 17.95 0.54
CA ALA A 83 -4.01 17.36 -0.75
C ALA A 83 -3.50 18.25 -1.89
N ILE A 84 -3.69 19.57 -1.80
CA ILE A 84 -3.17 20.56 -2.75
C ILE A 84 -1.64 20.46 -2.86
N ILE A 85 -0.93 20.46 -1.72
CA ILE A 85 0.54 20.35 -1.70
C ILE A 85 0.98 19.02 -2.33
N ARG A 86 0.32 17.90 -1.97
CA ARG A 86 0.66 16.58 -2.52
C ARG A 86 0.39 16.48 -4.01
N GLN A 87 -0.70 17.07 -4.50
CA GLN A 87 -1.06 17.10 -5.91
C GLN A 87 -0.13 18.01 -6.71
N GLY A 88 0.23 19.17 -6.14
CA GLY A 88 1.27 20.05 -6.66
C GLY A 88 2.61 19.33 -6.79
N ALA A 89 3.06 18.63 -5.75
CA ALA A 89 4.31 17.86 -5.77
C ALA A 89 4.34 16.76 -6.85
N ARG A 90 3.19 16.15 -7.16
CA ARG A 90 3.09 15.13 -8.23
C ARG A 90 3.12 15.74 -9.63
N THR A 91 2.52 16.91 -9.82
CA THR A 91 2.31 17.52 -11.14
C THR A 91 3.37 18.55 -11.51
N LEU A 92 4.09 19.09 -10.53
CA LEU A 92 5.15 20.09 -10.72
C LEU A 92 6.25 19.63 -11.70
N PRO A 93 6.82 18.42 -11.60
CA PRO A 93 7.86 17.98 -12.55
C PRO A 93 7.36 17.99 -14.00
N TRP A 94 6.12 17.55 -14.23
CA TRP A 94 5.52 17.55 -15.57
C TRP A 94 5.34 18.97 -16.11
N ARG A 95 4.86 19.90 -15.28
CA ARG A 95 4.69 21.32 -15.68
C ARG A 95 6.01 21.99 -16.04
N LEU A 96 7.09 21.69 -15.31
CA LEU A 96 8.42 22.22 -15.57
C LEU A 96 8.99 21.70 -16.90
N LEU A 97 8.79 20.41 -17.22
CA LEU A 97 9.19 19.84 -18.51
C LEU A 97 8.45 20.49 -19.68
N VAL A 98 7.13 20.66 -19.59
CA VAL A 98 6.33 21.35 -20.63
C VAL A 98 6.83 22.78 -20.86
N LYS A 99 7.24 23.48 -19.79
CA LYS A 99 7.81 24.83 -19.91
C LYS A 99 9.18 24.81 -20.60
N ALA A 100 10.03 23.83 -20.29
CA ALA A 100 11.32 23.65 -20.96
C ALA A 100 11.15 23.33 -22.46
N GLU A 101 10.20 22.46 -22.81
CA GLU A 101 9.85 22.14 -24.21
C GLU A 101 9.38 23.39 -24.95
N THR A 102 8.52 24.20 -24.33
CA THR A 102 8.05 25.46 -24.93
C THR A 102 9.21 26.43 -25.21
N LEU A 103 10.16 26.57 -24.30
CA LEU A 103 11.34 27.44 -24.50
C LEU A 103 12.24 26.94 -25.64
N LEU A 104 12.46 25.63 -25.72
CA LEU A 104 13.25 25.02 -26.80
C LEU A 104 12.53 25.12 -28.16
N ALA A 105 11.20 25.12 -28.16
CA ALA A 105 10.40 25.27 -29.37
C ALA A 105 10.33 26.71 -29.89
N SER A 106 10.48 27.72 -29.02
CA SER A 106 10.42 29.12 -29.42
C SER A 106 11.70 29.62 -30.10
N ASP A 107 12.88 29.23 -29.61
CA ASP A 107 14.14 29.64 -30.22
C ASP A 107 15.30 28.74 -29.76
N ALA A 108 15.59 27.69 -30.55
CA ALA A 108 16.67 26.74 -30.24
C ALA A 108 18.08 27.32 -30.48
N ALA A 109 18.21 28.50 -31.10
CA ALA A 109 19.49 29.17 -31.31
C ALA A 109 19.83 30.14 -30.16
N ASP A 110 18.86 30.50 -29.33
CA ASP A 110 19.08 31.35 -28.16
C ASP A 110 19.69 30.54 -27.00
N LEU A 111 20.98 30.80 -26.74
CA LEU A 111 21.72 30.20 -25.64
C LEU A 111 21.03 30.47 -24.29
N ALA A 112 20.43 31.65 -24.09
CA ALA A 112 19.73 31.97 -22.85
C ALA A 112 18.47 31.12 -22.66
N ALA A 113 17.72 30.85 -23.73
CA ALA A 113 16.57 29.95 -23.70
C ALA A 113 16.99 28.50 -23.38
N MET A 114 18.13 28.04 -23.92
CA MET A 114 18.69 26.72 -23.61
C MET A 114 19.12 26.59 -22.15
N GLU A 115 19.79 27.60 -21.59
CA GLU A 115 20.19 27.62 -20.17
C GLU A 115 18.96 27.59 -19.26
N GLN A 116 17.91 28.35 -19.58
CA GLN A 116 16.65 28.35 -18.85
C GLN A 116 15.93 26.99 -18.93
N ALA A 117 15.90 26.37 -20.12
CA ALA A 117 15.31 25.04 -20.29
C ALA A 117 16.06 23.98 -19.47
N LEU A 118 17.40 24.02 -19.46
CA LEU A 118 18.21 23.10 -18.66
C LEU A 118 17.95 23.28 -17.16
N ALA A 119 17.84 24.52 -16.68
CA ALA A 119 17.51 24.81 -15.28
C ALA A 119 16.16 24.20 -14.88
N LEU A 120 15.13 24.33 -15.73
CA LEU A 120 13.81 23.74 -15.50
C LEU A 120 13.83 22.21 -15.46
N VAL A 121 14.64 21.57 -16.31
CA VAL A 121 14.79 20.10 -16.32
C VAL A 121 15.47 19.62 -15.04
N LEU A 122 16.49 20.32 -14.56
CA LEU A 122 17.17 19.99 -13.30
C LEU A 122 16.22 20.17 -12.11
N GLU A 123 15.47 21.27 -12.07
CA GLU A 123 14.45 21.51 -11.05
C GLU A 123 13.36 20.43 -11.08
N ALA A 124 12.90 20.02 -12.27
CA ALA A 124 11.92 18.95 -12.43
C ALA A 124 12.43 17.61 -11.88
N ARG A 125 13.71 17.28 -12.15
CA ARG A 125 14.36 16.08 -11.62
C ARG A 125 14.40 16.10 -10.09
N ASP A 126 14.80 17.21 -9.51
CA ASP A 126 14.94 17.34 -8.06
C ASP A 126 13.56 17.34 -7.37
N ALA A 127 12.56 17.99 -7.96
CA ALA A 127 11.17 17.93 -7.51
C ALA A 127 10.60 16.50 -7.60
N HIS A 128 10.90 15.77 -8.67
CA HIS A 128 10.49 14.37 -8.82
C HIS A 128 11.16 13.48 -7.76
N ALA A 129 12.46 13.67 -7.50
CA ALA A 129 13.19 12.97 -6.45
C ALA A 129 12.63 13.27 -5.05
N ALA A 130 12.21 14.51 -4.78
CA ALA A 130 11.56 14.89 -3.52
C ALA A 130 10.14 14.30 -3.36
N GLY A 131 9.38 14.22 -4.46
CA GLY A 131 8.03 13.66 -4.47
C GLY A 131 8.00 12.12 -4.35
N ILE A 132 9.02 11.44 -4.89
CA ILE A 132 9.31 10.03 -4.62
C ILE A 132 10.03 9.97 -3.27
N GLY A 133 9.29 10.17 -2.18
CA GLY A 133 9.81 9.97 -0.82
C GLY A 133 10.60 8.65 -0.74
N PRO A 134 11.62 8.57 0.14
CA PRO A 134 12.65 7.54 0.07
C PRO A 134 12.01 6.19 -0.17
N LYS A 135 12.25 5.65 -1.38
CA LYS A 135 11.80 4.30 -1.76
C LYS A 135 12.21 3.45 -0.57
N ARG A 136 11.25 2.91 0.19
CA ARG A 136 11.52 1.91 1.22
C ARG A 136 12.11 0.73 0.45
N ARG A 137 13.40 0.82 0.11
CA ARG A 137 14.25 -0.34 -0.09
C ARG A 137 13.96 -1.10 1.17
N ARG A 138 13.29 -2.25 1.04
CA ARG A 138 13.29 -3.24 2.09
C ARG A 138 14.75 -3.28 2.51
N LEU A 139 15.05 -2.83 3.73
CA LEU A 139 16.34 -3.02 4.37
C LEU A 139 16.46 -4.53 4.53
N GLY A 140 16.73 -5.21 3.42
CA GLY A 140 17.35 -6.50 3.43
C GLY A 140 18.74 -6.24 3.95
N ASN A 141 18.94 -6.52 5.22
CA ASN A 141 20.22 -6.95 5.75
C ASN A 141 21.41 -6.01 5.45
N ALA A 142 21.32 -4.75 5.85
CA ALA A 142 22.49 -3.90 6.02
C ALA A 142 22.44 -3.31 7.42
N GLY A 143 23.32 -3.81 8.29
CA GLY A 143 23.42 -3.38 9.67
C GLY A 143 23.64 -1.88 9.76
N CYS A 144 22.67 -1.19 10.34
CA CYS A 144 22.88 0.13 10.91
C CYS A 144 23.71 -0.04 12.19
N HIS A 145 25.02 -0.15 12.00
CA HIS A 145 26.00 0.20 13.02
C HIS A 145 26.09 1.73 13.01
N LEU A 146 25.40 2.37 13.96
CA LEU A 146 25.72 3.75 14.33
C LEU A 146 27.08 3.73 15.05
N PRO A 147 28.01 4.66 14.78
CA PRO A 147 29.22 4.79 15.58
C PRO A 147 28.83 5.38 16.94
N ASN A 148 28.89 4.54 17.97
CA ASN A 148 28.91 4.97 19.36
C ASN A 148 30.39 5.28 19.68
N GLU A 149 30.71 6.57 19.73
CA GLU A 149 31.89 7.09 20.40
C GLU A 149 31.62 7.17 21.90
N SER A 150 31.88 6.08 22.61
CA SER A 150 32.06 6.04 24.06
C SER A 150 32.77 4.75 24.42
N GLY A 151 34.06 4.87 24.71
CA GLY A 151 34.95 3.74 24.95
C GLY A 151 34.46 2.82 26.07
N ARG A 152 34.65 1.51 25.85
CA ARG A 152 35.08 0.56 26.90
C ARG A 152 35.77 -0.63 26.24
N LEU A 153 36.98 -0.85 26.73
CA LEU A 153 37.89 -1.93 26.43
C LEU A 153 37.30 -3.31 26.76
N ARG A 154 37.86 -4.32 26.08
CA ARG A 154 37.92 -5.76 26.41
C ARG A 154 36.68 -6.59 26.14
N GLY A 155 36.76 -7.31 25.01
CA GLY A 155 36.85 -8.77 25.01
C GLY A 155 35.74 -9.53 25.69
N GLN A 156 34.89 -10.19 24.88
CA GLN A 156 34.66 -11.63 25.00
C GLN A 156 33.86 -12.11 23.79
N ARG A 157 34.51 -12.95 22.96
CA ARG A 157 33.85 -13.75 21.92
C ARG A 157 32.89 -14.71 22.62
N ARG A 158 31.58 -14.54 22.44
CA ARG A 158 30.61 -15.56 22.83
C ARG A 158 30.63 -16.71 21.80
N PRO A 159 30.70 -17.98 22.24
CA PRO A 159 30.65 -19.11 21.34
C PRO A 159 29.23 -19.28 20.77
N ARG A 160 29.18 -19.65 19.49
CA ARG A 160 27.96 -20.11 18.81
C ARG A 160 27.41 -21.32 19.56
N ARG A 161 26.24 -21.19 20.19
CA ARG A 161 25.49 -22.35 20.69
C ARG A 161 25.00 -23.16 19.49
N GLY A 162 25.60 -24.32 19.30
CA GLY A 162 25.16 -25.35 18.37
C GLY A 162 23.74 -25.80 18.71
N ARG A 163 22.90 -25.90 17.68
CA ARG A 163 21.58 -26.52 17.78
C ARG A 163 21.80 -28.04 17.70
N SER A 164 21.84 -28.66 18.88
CA SER A 164 21.83 -30.11 19.06
C SER A 164 20.61 -30.71 18.35
N ARG A 165 20.86 -31.58 17.37
CA ARG A 165 19.91 -32.58 16.86
C ARG A 165 20.36 -33.93 17.43
N PHE A 166 19.79 -34.29 18.57
CA PHE A 166 19.61 -35.66 19.03
C PHE A 166 18.09 -35.81 19.24
N GLY A 167 17.41 -36.91 18.91
CA GLY A 167 17.85 -38.19 18.37
C GLY A 167 16.61 -38.99 17.96
N SER A 168 16.90 -40.08 17.24
CA SER A 168 16.04 -41.13 16.73
C SER A 168 15.01 -41.72 17.71
N VAL A 169 13.92 -42.27 17.16
CA VAL A 169 13.50 -43.66 17.44
C VAL A 169 12.94 -44.28 16.15
N ASP A 170 13.69 -45.26 15.65
CA ASP A 170 13.22 -46.31 14.74
C ASP A 170 12.25 -47.21 15.51
N ARG A 171 11.09 -47.54 14.92
CA ARG A 171 10.30 -48.71 15.29
C ARG A 171 9.67 -49.32 14.05
N ARG A 172 10.44 -50.18 13.39
CA ARG A 172 9.95 -51.35 12.65
C ARG A 172 8.93 -52.15 13.49
N GLY A 173 7.86 -52.62 12.86
CA GLY A 173 6.92 -53.55 13.49
C GLY A 173 5.60 -53.83 12.75
N VAL A 174 5.67 -54.53 11.61
CA VAL A 174 4.79 -55.65 11.15
C VAL A 174 3.30 -55.71 11.51
N ALA A 175 2.44 -55.84 10.48
CA ALA A 175 1.25 -56.71 10.31
C ALA A 175 0.38 -56.07 9.19
N GLY A 176 0.00 -56.71 8.08
CA GLY A 176 -0.49 -58.06 7.86
C GLY A 176 -1.82 -57.89 7.11
N TRP A 177 -1.83 -57.99 5.77
CA TRP A 177 -3.05 -57.99 4.97
C TRP A 177 -3.34 -59.43 4.54
N LEU A 178 -4.42 -59.99 5.10
CA LEU A 178 -5.02 -61.25 4.69
C LEU A 178 -6.20 -60.96 3.77
N THR A 179 -6.23 -61.76 2.70
CA THR A 179 -7.35 -62.14 1.84
C THR A 179 -8.67 -62.40 2.56
N THR A 180 -9.79 -62.05 1.92
CA THR A 180 -10.84 -63.01 1.51
C THR A 180 -11.53 -62.45 0.28
#